data_AF-A0A382S4G2-F1
#
_entry.id   AF-A0A382S4G2-F1
#
_cell.length_a   1.000
_cell.length_b   1.000
_cell.length_c   1.000
_cell.angle_alpha   90.00
_cell.angle_beta   90.00
_cell.angle_gamma   90.00
#
_symmetry.space_group_name_H-M   'P 1'
#
loop_
_entity.id
_entity.type
_entity.pdbx_description
1 polymer ?
#
loop_
_entity_poly.entity_id
_entity_poly.type
_entity_poly.pdbx_seq_one_letter_code
_entity_poly.pdbx_strand_id
1 'polypeptide(L)'
;MVARTIGQSTAGGMLAAISGVETALWDVAGKAMGVPVYRLLGGHYRDRIRLYADVGRGRNRTDTPEAWAQRAREGVADGFGAIKFDIDHSADEFQ
;
A
#
# COMPACT_ATOMS: atom_id res chain seq x y z
N MET A 1 -33.64 1.59 -13.43
CA MET A 1 -32.19 1.84 -13.61
C MET A 1 -31.70 2.52 -12.33
N VAL A 2 -31.29 1.74 -11.32
CA VAL A 2 -30.86 2.28 -10.02
C VAL A 2 -29.34 2.38 -10.06
N ALA A 3 -28.82 3.61 -10.11
CA ALA A 3 -27.40 3.86 -9.99
C ALA A 3 -26.95 3.49 -8.58
N ARG A 4 -26.06 2.50 -8.50
CA ARG A 4 -25.41 2.07 -7.25
C ARG A 4 -24.37 3.15 -6.90
N THR A 5 -24.75 4.13 -6.10
CA THR A 5 -23.84 5.17 -5.59
C THR A 5 -22.86 4.52 -4.63
N ILE A 6 -21.65 4.23 -5.12
CA ILE A 6 -20.52 3.85 -4.27
C ILE A 6 -20.15 5.12 -3.50
N GLY A 7 -20.48 5.18 -2.22
CA GLY A 7 -20.18 6.33 -1.35
C GLY A 7 -18.67 6.53 -1.21
N GLN A 8 -18.07 7.27 -2.13
CA GLN A 8 -16.76 7.88 -1.92
C GLN A 8 -17.00 9.18 -1.16
N SER A 9 -16.39 9.31 0.02
CA SER A 9 -16.38 10.58 0.74
C SER A 9 -15.76 11.65 -0.16
N THR A 10 -16.47 12.75 -0.40
CA THR A 10 -15.97 13.90 -1.18
C THR A 10 -14.68 14.48 -0.57
N ALA A 11 -14.49 14.32 0.75
CA ALA A 11 -13.27 14.70 1.43
C ALA A 11 -12.07 13.85 1.00
N GLY A 12 -12.25 12.56 0.70
CA GLY A 12 -11.15 11.65 0.37
C GLY A 12 -10.42 12.05 -0.92
N GLY A 13 -11.17 12.44 -1.96
CA GLY A 13 -10.59 12.88 -3.23
C GLY A 13 -9.84 14.21 -3.12
N MET A 14 -10.43 15.18 -2.41
CA MET A 14 -9.79 16.48 -2.19
C MET A 14 -8.53 16.36 -1.32
N LEU A 15 -8.58 15.59 -0.24
CA LEU A 15 -7.41 15.35 0.62
C LEU A 15 -6.30 14.64 -0.14
N ALA A 16 -6.62 13.64 -0.98
CA ALA A 16 -5.63 12.98 -1.82
C ALA A 16 -4.93 13.96 -2.79
N ALA A 17 -5.67 14.90 -3.39
CA ALA A 17 -5.10 15.93 -4.25
C ALA A 17 -4.15 16.86 -3.46
N ILE A 18 -4.56 17.31 -2.27
CA ILE A 18 -3.72 18.14 -1.39
C ILE A 18 -2.44 17.39 -1.01
N SER A 19 -2.54 16.12 -0.56
CA SER A 19 -1.39 15.30 -0.21
C SER A 19 -0.44 15.07 -1.39
N GLY A 20 -0.98 14.90 -2.60
CA GLY A 20 -0.17 14.78 -3.82
C GLY A 20 0.66 16.04 -4.09
N VAL A 21 0.04 17.23 -4.00
CA VAL A 21 0.74 18.50 -4.16
C VAL A 21 1.79 18.69 -3.06
N GLU A 22 1.45 18.43 -1.80
CA GLU A 22 2.38 18.54 -0.68
C GLU A 22 3.62 17.64 -0.85
N THR A 23 3.40 16.38 -1.26
CA THR A 23 4.49 15.42 -1.54
C THR A 23 5.42 15.94 -2.63
N ALA A 24 4.87 16.55 -3.70
CA ALA A 24 5.66 17.14 -4.76
C ALA A 24 6.45 18.38 -4.30
N LEU A 25 5.89 19.20 -3.42
CA LEU A 25 6.59 20.34 -2.83
C LEU A 25 7.79 19.88 -1.99
N TRP A 26 7.65 18.81 -1.21
CA TRP A 26 8.77 18.22 -0.47
C TRP A 26 9.88 17.68 -1.39
N ASP A 27 9.51 17.03 -2.49
CA ASP A 27 10.47 16.55 -3.50
C ASP A 27 11.24 17.72 -4.15
N VAL A 28 10.53 18.78 -4.55
CA VAL A 28 11.16 20.00 -5.10
C VAL A 28 12.07 20.67 -4.07
N ALA A 29 11.65 20.78 -2.81
CA ALA A 29 12.47 21.37 -1.75
C ALA A 29 13.78 20.57 -1.52
N GLY A 30 13.69 19.24 -1.48
CA GLY A 30 14.86 18.36 -1.37
C GLY A 30 15.82 18.52 -2.56
N LYS A 31 15.27 18.53 -3.78
CA LYS A 31 16.05 18.76 -5.01
C LYS A 31 16.73 20.14 -5.03
N ALA A 32 16.02 21.19 -4.64
CA ALA A 32 16.55 22.55 -4.58
C ALA A 32 17.71 22.69 -3.58
N MET A 33 17.66 21.96 -2.47
CA MET A 33 18.72 21.94 -1.45
C MET A 33 19.79 20.88 -1.69
N GLY A 34 19.64 20.02 -2.70
CA GLY A 34 20.57 18.93 -2.99
C GLY A 34 20.62 17.84 -1.91
N VAL A 35 19.55 17.66 -1.12
CA VAL A 35 19.48 16.67 -0.05
C VAL A 35 18.26 15.76 -0.20
N PRO A 36 18.32 14.49 0.25
CA PRO A 36 17.15 13.63 0.28
C PRO A 36 16.11 14.16 1.29
N VAL A 37 14.81 13.99 0.99
CA VAL A 37 13.70 14.57 1.76
C VAL A 37 13.77 14.26 3.26
N TYR A 38 14.18 13.05 3.66
CA TYR A 38 14.29 12.70 5.09
C TYR A 38 15.26 13.61 5.88
N ARG A 39 16.21 14.28 5.23
CA ARG A 39 17.08 15.28 5.86
C ARG A 39 16.32 16.51 6.32
N LEU A 40 15.29 16.90 5.58
CA LEU A 40 14.41 18.01 5.92
C LEU A 40 13.41 17.64 7.04
N LEU A 41 13.13 16.35 7.21
CA LEU A 41 12.17 15.81 8.20
C LEU A 41 12.83 15.39 9.53
N GLY A 42 14.03 15.89 9.83
CA GLY A 42 14.74 15.61 11.08
C GLY A 42 16.02 14.78 10.96
N GLY A 43 16.38 14.35 9.74
CA GLY A 43 17.68 13.73 9.50
C GLY A 43 17.71 12.21 9.69
N HIS A 44 18.93 11.66 9.62
CA HIS A 44 19.16 10.22 9.68
C HIS A 44 18.99 9.70 11.10
N TYR A 45 18.07 8.75 11.29
CA TYR A 45 17.81 8.11 12.60
C TYR A 45 18.15 6.61 12.63
N ARG A 46 18.10 5.92 11.48
CA ARG A 46 18.35 4.47 11.38
C ARG A 46 18.96 4.12 10.02
N ASP A 47 19.84 3.13 9.99
CA ASP A 47 20.55 2.70 8.77
C ASP A 47 19.67 1.84 7.83
N ARG A 48 18.66 1.16 8.39
CA ARG A 48 17.78 0.24 7.65
C ARG A 48 16.34 0.35 8.12
N ILE A 49 15.41 0.17 7.19
CA ILE A 49 13.97 0.09 7.46
C ILE A 49 13.52 -1.33 7.16
N ARG A 50 12.93 -2.02 8.15
CA ARG A 50 12.35 -3.35 7.94
C ARG A 50 11.05 -3.20 7.16
N LEU A 51 10.96 -3.89 6.03
CA LEU A 51 9.74 -3.97 5.22
C LEU A 51 9.00 -5.29 5.50
N TYR A 52 7.70 -5.30 5.19
CA TYR A 52 6.87 -6.52 5.14
C TYR A 52 6.26 -6.62 3.74
N ALA A 53 5.97 -7.84 3.29
CA ALA A 53 5.31 -8.07 2.00
C ALA A 53 3.80 -8.18 2.18
N ASP A 54 3.03 -7.45 1.36
CA ASP A 54 1.59 -7.64 1.19
C ASP A 54 1.38 -8.67 0.07
N VAL A 55 1.07 -9.92 0.44
CA VAL A 55 1.01 -11.07 -0.49
C VAL A 55 -0.39 -11.37 -1.01
N GLY A 56 -1.33 -10.44 -0.81
CA GLY A 56 -2.47 -10.32 -1.71
C GLY A 56 -3.71 -9.68 -1.12
N ARG A 57 -4.62 -9.37 -2.03
CA ARG A 57 -5.90 -8.69 -1.80
C ARG A 57 -6.99 -9.59 -2.35
N GLY A 58 -7.88 -10.12 -1.51
CA GLY A 58 -8.77 -11.22 -1.88
C GLY A 58 -9.91 -10.78 -2.80
N ARG A 59 -9.56 -10.46 -4.05
CA ARG A 59 -10.47 -9.92 -5.07
C ARG A 59 -10.47 -10.73 -6.36
N ASN A 60 -9.64 -11.76 -6.46
CA ASN A 60 -9.53 -12.61 -7.64
C ASN A 60 -10.06 -14.00 -7.34
N ARG A 61 -10.67 -14.63 -8.35
CA ARG A 61 -11.16 -16.02 -8.27
C ARG A 61 -10.02 -17.04 -8.00
N THR A 62 -8.77 -16.62 -8.17
CA THR A 62 -7.56 -17.40 -7.91
C THR A 62 -7.10 -17.34 -6.45
N ASP A 63 -7.84 -16.68 -5.56
CA ASP A 63 -7.46 -16.47 -4.16
C ASP A 63 -7.84 -17.67 -3.27
N THR A 64 -7.40 -18.87 -3.67
CA THR A 64 -7.54 -20.08 -2.87
C THR A 64 -6.51 -20.12 -1.74
N PRO A 65 -6.76 -20.85 -0.63
CA PRO A 65 -5.78 -21.03 0.45
C PRO A 65 -4.38 -21.45 -0.04
N GLU A 66 -4.31 -22.29 -1.06
CA GLU A 66 -3.06 -22.76 -1.65
C GLU A 66 -2.32 -21.65 -2.38
N ALA A 67 -3.05 -20.80 -3.12
CA ALA A 67 -2.47 -19.64 -3.79
C ALA A 67 -1.92 -18.63 -2.77
N TRP A 68 -2.63 -18.39 -1.68
CA TRP A 68 -2.14 -17.56 -0.56
C TRP A 68 -0.88 -18.12 0.07
N ALA A 69 -0.87 -19.43 0.35
CA ALA A 69 0.30 -20.10 0.91
C ALA A 69 1.50 -20.03 -0.04
N GLN A 70 1.27 -20.09 -1.35
CA GLN A 70 2.33 -19.96 -2.35
C GLN A 70 2.93 -18.55 -2.38
N ARG A 71 2.10 -17.51 -2.44
CA ARG A 71 2.58 -16.11 -2.40
C ARG A 71 3.29 -15.80 -1.08
N ALA A 72 2.85 -16.38 0.03
CA ALA A 72 3.55 -16.27 1.30
C ALA A 72 4.95 -16.90 1.25
N ARG A 73 5.11 -18.08 0.64
CA ARG A 73 6.43 -18.69 0.43
C ARG A 73 7.34 -17.84 -0.44
N GLU A 74 6.79 -17.21 -1.49
CA GLU A 74 7.53 -16.28 -2.35
C GLU A 74 8.01 -15.05 -1.56
N GLY A 75 7.14 -14.44 -0.75
CA GLY A 75 7.55 -13.32 0.13
C GLY A 75 8.67 -13.72 1.11
N VAL A 76 8.64 -14.93 1.67
CA VAL A 76 9.75 -15.42 2.51
C VAL A 76 11.02 -15.62 1.68
N ALA A 77 10.91 -16.17 0.47
CA ALA A 77 12.04 -16.38 -0.43
C ALA A 77 12.70 -15.06 -0.88
N ASP A 78 11.91 -13.99 -1.04
CA ASP A 78 12.39 -12.63 -1.31
C ASP A 78 13.06 -11.97 -0.08
N GLY A 79 13.10 -12.66 1.07
CA GLY A 79 13.79 -12.22 2.27
C GLY A 79 12.92 -11.41 3.23
N PHE A 80 11.60 -11.33 3.01
CA PHE A 80 10.71 -10.66 3.96
C PHE A 80 10.52 -11.51 5.22
N GLY A 81 10.93 -10.96 6.35
CA GLY A 81 10.69 -11.58 7.66
C GLY A 81 9.29 -11.33 8.23
N ALA A 82 8.38 -10.72 7.48
CA ALA A 82 6.99 -10.48 7.86
C ALA A 82 6.11 -10.36 6.61
N ILE A 83 4.90 -10.90 6.67
CA ILE A 83 3.96 -10.97 5.56
C ILE A 83 2.57 -10.58 6.05
N LYS A 84 1.82 -9.87 5.21
CA LYS A 84 0.39 -9.56 5.38
C LYS A 84 -0.39 -10.22 4.24
N PHE A 85 -1.50 -10.87 4.57
CA PHE A 85 -2.46 -11.40 3.60
C PHE A 85 -3.87 -11.10 4.10
N ASP A 86 -4.81 -10.94 3.17
CA ASP A 86 -6.20 -10.68 3.51
C ASP A 86 -6.97 -12.01 3.64
N ILE A 87 -7.84 -12.10 4.64
CA ILE A 87 -8.81 -13.20 4.78
C ILE A 87 -10.14 -12.69 4.22
N ASP A 88 -10.19 -12.56 2.90
CA ASP A 88 -11.43 -12.23 2.21
C ASP A 88 -12.04 -13.51 1.63
N HIS A 89 -13.35 -13.67 1.76
CA HIS A 89 -14.07 -14.75 1.10
C HIS A 89 -14.01 -14.53 -0.42
N SER A 90 -13.17 -15.29 -1.11
CA SER A 90 -13.19 -15.38 -2.57
C SER A 90 -14.50 -16.07 -2.99
N ALA A 91 -15.52 -15.25 -3.26
CA ALA A 91 -16.76 -15.54 -4.00
C ALA A 91 -17.24 -17.00 -3.98
N ASP A 92 -18.23 -17.31 -3.10
CA ASP A 92 -19.50 -18.01 -3.43
C ASP A 92 -20.21 -18.55 -2.16
N GLU A 93 -20.70 -17.69 -1.24
CA GLU A 93 -21.64 -18.17 -0.18
C GLU A 93 -22.86 -17.26 0.09
N PHE A 94 -22.99 -16.08 -0.54
CA PHE A 94 -24.17 -15.22 -0.37
C PHE A 94 -24.63 -14.49 -1.65
N GLN A 95 -24.57 -15.18 -2.80
CA GLN A 95 -25.39 -14.86 -3.97
C GLN A 95 -26.21 -16.06 -4.39
#